data_AF-I4HS46-F1
#
_entry.id   AF-I4HS46-F1
#
_cell.length_a   1.000
_cell.length_b   1.000
_cell.length_c   1.000
_cell.angle_alpha   90.00
_cell.angle_beta   90.00
_cell.angle_gamma   90.00
#
_symmetry.space_group_name_H-M   'P 1'
#
loop_
_entity.id
_entity.type
_entity.pdbx_description
1 polymer ?
#
loop_
_entity_poly.entity_id
_entity_poly.type
_entity_poly.pdbx_seq_one_letter_code
_entity_poly.pdbx_strand_id
1 'polypeptide(L)' 'MNSHQELSQSKPDLATVKKAVKKEYQQIAGIEGVGIGDGVINIYVSNPDVIKQLPSTFQNVPLNCVITGIIEALNTP' A
#
# COMPACT_ATOMS: atom_id res chain seq x y z
N MET A 1 24.49 37.19 1.59
CA MET A 1 23.07 36.78 1.48
C MET A 1 23.07 35.28 1.22
N ASN A 2 22.85 34.47 2.26
CA ASN A 2 22.88 33.02 2.14
C ASN A 2 21.52 32.53 1.67
N SER A 3 21.44 32.17 0.39
CA SER A 3 20.28 31.51 -0.19
C SER A 3 20.25 30.06 0.31
N HIS A 4 19.53 29.82 1.40
CA HIS A 4 19.04 28.48 1.71
C HIS A 4 18.04 28.11 0.61
N GLN A 5 18.53 27.43 -0.42
CA GLN A 5 17.68 26.76 -1.40
C GLN A 5 17.13 25.53 -0.69
N GLU A 6 16.00 25.71 -0.03
CA GLU A 6 15.18 24.64 0.52
C GLU A 6 14.92 23.66 -0.62
N LEU A 7 15.52 22.47 -0.52
CA LEU A 7 15.27 21.37 -1.43
C LEU A 7 13.76 21.09 -1.37
N SER A 8 13.02 21.55 -2.38
CA SER A 8 11.67 21.13 -2.67
C SER A 8 11.69 19.62 -2.91
N GLN A 9 11.74 18.83 -1.83
CA GLN A 9 11.49 17.41 -1.86
C GLN A 9 10.01 17.29 -2.19
N SER A 10 9.71 17.18 -3.49
CA SER A 10 8.38 16.90 -4.00
C SER A 10 7.88 15.66 -3.28
N LYS A 11 7.01 15.85 -2.28
CA LYS A 11 6.41 14.74 -1.54
C LYS A 11 5.79 13.80 -2.58
N PRO A 12 6.09 12.49 -2.54
CA PRO A 12 5.55 11.55 -3.51
C PRO A 12 4.02 11.64 -3.50
N ASP A 13 3.42 11.84 -4.67
CA ASP A 13 1.98 11.91 -4.80
C ASP A 13 1.37 10.54 -4.48
N LEU A 14 0.71 10.44 -3.32
CA LEU A 14 0.17 9.18 -2.82
C LEU A 14 -0.86 8.56 -3.77
N ALA A 15 -1.57 9.38 -4.56
CA ALA A 15 -2.51 8.88 -5.56
C ALA A 15 -1.80 8.15 -6.71
N THR A 16 -0.69 8.70 -7.19
CA THR A 16 0.18 8.09 -8.21
C THR A 16 0.84 6.83 -7.65
N VAL A 17 1.37 6.89 -6.43
CA VAL A 17 1.98 5.73 -5.78
C VAL A 17 0.94 4.62 -5.57
N LYS A 18 -0.27 4.95 -5.09
CA LYS A 18 -1.39 3.98 -4.97
C LYS A 18 -1.70 3.31 -6.31
N LYS A 19 -1.77 4.06 -7.41
CA LYS A 19 -2.01 3.49 -8.75
C LYS A 19 -0.92 2.51 -9.15
N ALA A 20 0.34 2.84 -8.88
CA ALA A 20 1.48 1.97 -9.16
C ALA A 20 1.47 0.71 -8.28
N VAL A 21 1.24 0.83 -6.97
CA VAL A 21 1.07 -0.30 -6.04
C VAL A 21 -0.08 -1.20 -6.47
N LYS A 22 -1.23 -0.62 -6.84
CA LYS A 22 -2.37 -1.37 -7.35
C LYS A 22 -2.03 -2.11 -8.65
N LYS A 23 -1.28 -1.49 -9.56
CA LYS A 23 -0.85 -2.13 -10.81
C LYS A 23 0.13 -3.29 -10.57
N GLU A 24 1.07 -3.12 -9.64
CA GLU A 24 2.12 -4.10 -9.36
C GLU A 24 1.60 -5.29 -8.54
N TYR A 25 0.81 -5.01 -7.49
CA TYR A 25 0.51 -6.02 -6.47
C TYR A 25 -0.94 -6.51 -6.47
N GLN A 26 -1.93 -5.80 -7.03
CA GLN A 26 -3.33 -6.25 -6.98
C GLN A 26 -3.58 -7.60 -7.67
N GLN A 27 -2.66 -8.06 -8.53
CA GLN A 27 -2.74 -9.36 -9.18
C GLN A 27 -2.29 -10.53 -8.28
N ILE A 28 -1.67 -10.24 -7.12
CA ILE A 28 -1.21 -11.27 -6.19
C ILE A 28 -2.42 -11.86 -5.45
N ALA A 29 -2.56 -13.19 -5.52
CA ALA A 29 -3.60 -13.90 -4.80
C ALA A 29 -3.49 -13.64 -3.29
N GLY A 30 -4.60 -13.19 -2.69
CA GLY A 30 -4.66 -12.81 -1.27
C GLY A 30 -4.52 -11.30 -1.01
N ILE A 31 -4.38 -10.46 -2.04
CA ILE A 31 -4.53 -9.00 -1.94
C ILE A 31 -5.96 -8.61 -2.33
N GLU A 32 -6.69 -8.05 -1.37
CA GLU A 32 -8.09 -7.65 -1.52
C GLU A 32 -8.21 -6.20 -2.00
N GLY A 33 -7.24 -5.35 -1.66
CA GLY A 33 -7.31 -3.94 -2.02
C GLY A 33 -6.10 -3.10 -1.64
N VAL A 34 -6.11 -1.85 -2.13
CA VAL A 34 -5.09 -0.84 -1.83
C VAL A 34 -5.76 0.49 -1.48
N GLY A 35 -5.35 1.08 -0.36
CA GLY A 35 -5.84 2.34 0.18
C GLY A 35 -4.73 3.34 0.50
N ILE A 36 -5.11 4.57 0.83
CA ILE A 36 -4.23 5.60 1.39
C ILE A 36 -4.76 5.93 2.78
N GLY A 37 -3.89 6.01 3.78
CA GLY A 37 -4.24 6.45 5.14
C GLY A 37 -3.00 6.95 5.86
N ASP A 38 -3.11 7.96 6.74
CA ASP A 38 -2.00 8.52 7.53
C ASP A 38 -0.66 8.76 6.78
N GLY A 39 -0.74 9.15 5.51
CA GLY A 39 0.46 9.39 4.69
C GLY A 39 1.18 8.12 4.21
N VAL A 40 0.59 6.95 4.41
CA VAL A 40 1.09 5.64 3.97
C VAL A 40 0.15 4.99 2.96
N ILE A 41 0.64 3.97 2.24
CA ILE A 41 -0.20 3.12 1.39
C ILE A 41 -0.58 1.88 2.18
N ASN A 42 -1.88 1.65 2.35
CA ASN A 42 -2.41 0.45 2.98
C ASN A 42 -2.66 -0.63 1.92
N ILE A 43 -2.15 -1.84 2.14
CA ILE A 43 -2.44 -3.02 1.33
C ILE A 43 -3.28 -3.96 2.18
N TYR A 44 -4.51 -4.19 1.77
CA TYR A 44 -5.44 -5.08 2.46
C TYR A 44 -5.24 -6.50 1.95
N VAL A 45 -4.93 -7.42 2.86
CA VAL A 45 -4.61 -8.81 2.53
C VAL A 45 -5.54 -9.76 3.29
N SER A 46 -6.08 -10.76 2.58
CA SER A 46 -6.85 -11.85 3.17
C SER A 46 -5.94 -12.98 3.66
N ASN A 47 -4.76 -13.15 3.05
CA ASN A 47 -3.77 -14.15 3.42
C ASN A 47 -2.49 -13.51 4.01
N PRO A 48 -2.10 -13.81 5.27
CA PRO A 48 -0.90 -13.25 5.88
C PRO A 48 0.41 -13.67 5.20
N ASP A 49 0.46 -14.79 4.47
CA ASP A 49 1.68 -15.22 3.76
C ASP A 49 2.07 -14.26 2.63
N VAL A 50 1.12 -13.47 2.13
CA VAL A 50 1.35 -12.45 1.09
C VAL A 50 2.25 -11.32 1.60
N ILE A 51 2.22 -11.04 2.91
CA ILE A 51 3.02 -9.97 3.52
C ILE A 51 4.52 -10.20 3.28
N LYS A 52 4.97 -11.46 3.24
CA LYS A 52 6.38 -11.83 2.99
C LYS A 52 6.84 -11.47 1.57
N GLN A 53 5.91 -11.26 0.65
CA GLN A 53 6.19 -10.91 -0.75
C GLN A 53 6.17 -9.40 -1.00
N LEU A 54 5.69 -8.62 -0.03
CA LEU A 54 5.55 -7.17 -0.15
C LEU A 54 6.72 -6.45 0.51
N PRO A 55 7.30 -5.42 -0.13
CA PRO A 55 8.31 -4.61 0.51
C PRO A 55 7.67 -3.70 1.58
N SER A 56 8.46 -3.27 2.56
CA SER A 56 7.99 -2.31 3.58
C SER A 56 7.82 -0.88 3.05
N THR A 57 8.35 -0.59 1.85
CA THR A 57 8.35 0.74 1.22
C THR A 57 8.24 0.60 -0.30
N PHE A 58 7.53 1.51 -0.97
CA PHE A 58 7.41 1.57 -2.42
C PHE A 58 7.45 3.02 -2.90
N GLN A 59 8.35 3.34 -3.84
CA GLN A 59 8.58 4.71 -4.32
C GLN A 59 8.78 5.75 -3.19
N ASN A 60 9.56 5.41 -2.16
CA ASN A 60 9.78 6.20 -0.94
C ASN A 60 8.53 6.44 -0.07
N VAL A 61 7.44 5.71 -0.31
CA VAL A 61 6.25 5.74 0.54
C VAL A 61 6.17 4.45 1.35
N PRO A 62 6.00 4.52 2.68
CA PRO A 62 5.81 3.32 3.50
C PRO A 62 4.56 2.55 3.07
N LEU A 63 4.71 1.23 3.00
CA LEU A 63 3.61 0.29 2.79
C LEU A 63 3.21 -0.31 4.15
N ASN A 64 1.92 -0.22 4.46
CA ASN A 64 1.32 -0.85 5.63
C ASN A 64 0.44 -2.02 5.18
N CYS A 65 0.73 -3.23 5.65
CA CYS A 65 -0.07 -4.40 5.34
C CYS A 65 -1.14 -4.59 6.41
N VAL A 66 -2.41 -4.59 6.00
CA VAL A 66 -3.56 -4.73 6.87
C VAL A 66 -4.22 -6.08 6.60
N ILE A 67 -4.15 -7.00 7.57
CA ILE A 67 -4.80 -8.31 7.47
C ILE A 67 -6.30 -8.11 7.73
N THR A 68 -7.14 -8.33 6.72
CA THR A 68 -8.60 -8.17 6.84
C THR A 68 -9.32 -9.46 7.23
N GLY A 69 -8.59 -10.59 7.28
CA GLY A 69 -9.16 -11.92 7.51
C GLY A 69 -9.77 -12.53 6.25
N ILE A 70 -10.12 -13.82 6.33
CA ILE A 70 -10.82 -14.53 5.24
C ILE A 70 -12.29 -14.14 5.31
N ILE A 71 -12.80 -13.43 4.30
CA ILE A 71 -14.23 -13.18 4.15
C ILE A 71 -14.82 -14.42 3.46
N GLU A 72 -15.25 -15.41 4.26
CA GLU A 72 -16.01 -16.54 3.74
C GLU A 72 -17.50 -16.20 3.75
N ALA A 73 -18.18 -16.44 2.63
CA ALA A 73 -19.63 -16.35 2.60
C ALA A 73 -20.20 -17.42 3.55
N LEU A 74 -20.89 -17.00 4.61
CA LEU A 74 -21.68 -17.89 5.45
C LEU A 74 -22.85 -18.42 4.62
N ASN A 75 -22.66 -19.56 3.96
CA ASN A 75 -23.77 -20.32 3.38
C ASN A 75 -24.53 -21.00 4.53
N THR A 76 -25.39 -20.24 5.20
CA THR A 76 -26.34 -20.80 6.17
C THR A 76 -27.30 -21.74 5.42
N PRO A 77 -27.40 -23.02 5.82
CA PRO A 77 -28.25 -24.02 5.16
C PRO A 77 -29.74 -23.68 5.26
#